data_AF-A0A496TAM9-F1
#
_entry.id   AF-A0A496TAM9-F1
#
_cell.length_a   1.000
_cell.length_b   1.000
_cell.length_c   1.000
_cell.angle_alpha   90.00
_cell.angle_beta   90.00
_cell.angle_gamma   90.00
#
_symmetry.space_group_name_H-M   'P 1'
#
loop_
_entity.id
_entity.type
_entity.pdbx_description
1 polymer ?
#
loop_
_entity_poly.entity_id
_entity_poly.type
_entity_poly.pdbx_seq_one_letter_code
_entity_poly.pdbx_strand_id
1 'polypeptide(L)'
;TILSGYRGINIWFAPMPLFDHSAVVQNFKILELTKTKFVSYIKMMVLVFFIMFISSLLFWTLIWKLAPIPSPAYPFVERMWPIYATIQSLWISSTQAGGSSAHWIAQALNVKYILAGFGAGSVLYAAVALLGAPVGFFYGIVGGVSFSTWMHHALPMLIGALLGRYYFGKKFGQKRWKSYAPILAAGYGCGMGLVAMVLIGFALIAKAVSPLVF
;
A
#
# COMPACT_ATOMS: atom_id res chain seq x y z
N THR A 1 -20.65 4.59 16.18
CA THR A 1 -20.36 4.13 17.56
C THR A 1 -20.81 5.09 18.65
N ILE A 2 -20.88 6.42 18.44
CA ILE A 2 -21.43 7.33 19.48
C ILE A 2 -22.96 7.22 19.62
N LEU A 3 -23.70 7.06 18.52
CA LEU A 3 -25.17 6.91 18.53
C LEU A 3 -25.65 5.49 18.86
N SER A 4 -24.80 4.47 18.72
CA SER A 4 -25.20 3.06 18.90
C SER A 4 -24.94 2.51 20.31
N GLY A 5 -24.36 3.29 21.22
CA GLY A 5 -24.05 2.88 22.60
C GLY A 5 -23.09 1.69 22.74
N TYR A 6 -22.51 1.24 21.63
CA TYR A 6 -21.78 -0.03 21.54
C TYR A 6 -20.35 0.13 22.08
N ARG A 7 -20.03 -0.59 23.16
CA ARG A 7 -18.74 -0.58 23.86
C ARG A 7 -18.08 -1.96 23.76
N GLY A 8 -17.40 -2.22 22.64
CA GLY A 8 -16.66 -3.48 22.43
C GLY A 8 -15.98 -3.52 21.06
N ILE A 9 -14.97 -4.37 20.91
CA ILE A 9 -14.33 -4.69 19.62
C ILE A 9 -14.73 -6.13 19.30
N ASN A 10 -15.88 -6.30 18.66
CA ASN A 10 -16.23 -7.61 18.11
C ASN A 10 -15.65 -7.77 16.71
N ILE A 11 -15.64 -9.02 16.23
CA ILE A 11 -15.17 -9.45 14.91
C ILE A 11 -15.74 -8.58 13.77
N TRP A 12 -16.94 -8.05 13.95
CA TRP A 12 -17.62 -7.14 13.02
C TRP A 12 -17.70 -5.73 13.59
N PHE A 13 -16.56 -5.07 13.74
CA PHE A 13 -16.51 -3.65 14.08
C PHE A 13 -16.63 -2.80 12.81
N ALA A 14 -17.53 -1.81 12.81
CA ALA A 14 -17.62 -0.84 11.72
C ALA A 14 -16.33 0.01 11.70
N PRO A 15 -15.50 -0.04 10.64
CA PRO A 15 -14.23 0.66 10.61
C PRO A 15 -14.45 2.15 10.85
N MET A 16 -13.54 2.76 11.63
CA MET A 16 -13.57 4.20 11.82
C MET A 16 -13.40 4.90 10.46
N PRO A 17 -14.21 5.94 10.16
CA PRO A 17 -14.13 6.65 8.90
C PRO A 17 -12.86 7.52 8.86
N LEU A 18 -11.73 6.91 8.54
CA LEU A 18 -10.51 7.61 8.12
C LEU A 18 -10.60 7.84 6.60
N PHE A 19 -11.51 8.74 6.20
CA PHE A 19 -11.63 9.09 4.79
C PHE A 19 -10.56 10.11 4.41
N ASP A 20 -9.52 9.64 3.73
CA ASP A 20 -8.60 10.52 3.02
C ASP A 20 -9.12 10.75 1.59
N HIS A 21 -9.68 11.94 1.36
CA HIS A 21 -10.16 12.35 0.04
C HIS A 21 -9.08 13.03 -0.82
N SER A 22 -7.86 13.21 -0.31
CA SER A 22 -6.79 13.92 -1.03
C SER A 22 -6.42 13.25 -2.36
N ALA A 23 -6.36 11.92 -2.36
CA ALA A 23 -6.10 11.14 -3.57
C ALA A 23 -7.21 11.31 -4.63
N VAL A 24 -8.46 11.48 -4.21
CA VAL A 24 -9.59 11.69 -5.12
C VAL A 24 -9.48 13.07 -5.79
N VAL A 25 -9.09 14.10 -5.03
CA VAL A 25 -8.83 15.45 -5.56
C VAL A 25 -7.70 15.43 -6.59
N GLN A 26 -6.61 14.71 -6.31
CA GLN A 26 -5.50 14.57 -7.26
C GLN A 26 -5.95 13.89 -8.57
N ASN A 27 -6.79 12.86 -8.48
CA ASN A 27 -7.34 12.19 -9.67
C ASN A 27 -8.18 13.12 -10.54
N PHE A 28 -8.97 14.02 -9.95
CA PHE A 28 -9.69 15.04 -10.72
C PHE A 28 -8.76 15.94 -11.51
N LYS A 29 -7.62 16.34 -10.93
CA LYS A 29 -6.62 17.14 -11.66
C LYS A 29 -6.01 16.37 -12.82
N ILE A 30 -5.75 15.07 -12.62
CA ILE A 30 -5.25 14.20 -13.70
C ILE A 30 -6.29 14.14 -14.84
N LEU A 31 -7.57 13.94 -14.52
CA LEU A 31 -8.64 13.89 -15.54
C LEU A 31 -8.76 15.19 -16.35
N GLU A 32 -8.56 16.34 -15.70
CA GLU A 32 -8.50 17.65 -16.36
C GLU A 32 -7.31 17.75 -17.32
N LEU A 33 -6.11 17.36 -16.86
CA LEU A 33 -4.88 17.40 -17.67
C LEU A 33 -4.93 16.43 -18.86
N THR A 34 -5.55 15.26 -18.71
CA THR A 34 -5.74 14.28 -19.79
C THR A 34 -6.94 14.60 -20.68
N LYS A 35 -7.67 15.68 -20.41
CA LYS A 35 -8.89 16.09 -21.14
C LYS A 35 -9.94 14.98 -21.25
N THR A 36 -10.02 14.12 -20.23
CA THR A 36 -10.98 13.02 -20.17
C THR A 36 -12.29 13.48 -19.56
N LYS A 37 -13.42 13.12 -20.18
CA LYS A 37 -14.75 13.49 -19.67
C LYS A 37 -15.04 12.76 -18.36
N PHE A 38 -15.55 13.48 -17.35
CA PHE A 38 -15.93 12.91 -16.06
C PHE A 38 -16.90 11.71 -16.19
N VAL A 39 -17.87 11.81 -17.10
CA VAL A 39 -18.80 10.71 -17.39
C VAL A 39 -18.09 9.44 -17.86
N SER A 40 -16.97 9.57 -18.59
CA SER A 40 -16.18 8.41 -19.01
C SER A 40 -15.48 7.73 -17.84
N TYR A 41 -15.05 8.51 -16.84
CA TYR A 41 -14.44 7.99 -15.63
C TYR A 41 -15.45 7.20 -14.79
N ILE A 42 -16.66 7.74 -14.62
CA ILE A 42 -17.74 7.04 -13.91
C ILE A 42 -18.16 5.75 -14.65
N LYS A 43 -18.31 5.80 -15.98
CA LYS A 43 -18.59 4.59 -16.78
C LYS A 43 -17.53 3.51 -16.59
N MET A 44 -16.25 3.89 -16.57
CA MET A 44 -15.14 2.98 -16.30
C MET A 44 -15.23 2.39 -14.88
N MET A 45 -15.48 3.22 -13.87
CA MET A 45 -15.59 2.77 -12.47
C MET A 45 -16.73 1.76 -12.29
N VAL A 46 -17.89 2.04 -12.88
CA VAL A 46 -19.05 1.13 -12.85
C VAL A 46 -18.75 -0.18 -13.58
N LEU A 47 -18.15 -0.11 -14.77
CA LEU A 47 -17.79 -1.30 -15.55
C LEU A 47 -16.79 -2.18 -14.79
N VAL A 48 -15.71 -1.59 -14.28
CA VAL A 48 -14.67 -2.30 -13.52
C VAL A 48 -15.25 -2.89 -12.25
N PHE A 49 -16.11 -2.17 -11.53
CA PHE A 49 -16.80 -2.69 -10.35
C PHE A 49 -17.55 -3.99 -10.66
N PHE A 50 -18.37 -4.01 -11.72
CA PHE A 50 -19.14 -5.21 -12.07
C PHE A 50 -18.24 -6.38 -12.49
N ILE A 51 -17.22 -6.11 -13.32
CA ILE A 51 -16.27 -7.16 -13.75
C ILE A 51 -15.55 -7.74 -12.53
N MET A 52 -15.04 -6.90 -11.64
CA MET A 52 -14.31 -7.33 -10.44
C MET A 52 -15.23 -8.07 -9.46
N PHE A 53 -16.46 -7.59 -9.28
CA PHE A 53 -17.43 -8.21 -8.37
C PHE A 53 -17.78 -9.64 -8.83
N ILE A 54 -18.14 -9.81 -10.09
CA ILE A 54 -18.46 -11.13 -10.66
C ILE A 54 -17.23 -12.05 -10.60
N SER A 55 -16.06 -11.53 -11.02
CA SER A 55 -14.81 -12.30 -10.98
C SER A 55 -14.45 -12.72 -9.56
N SER A 56 -14.64 -11.84 -8.57
CA SER A 56 -14.39 -12.16 -7.15
C SER A 56 -15.29 -13.28 -6.64
N LEU A 57 -16.57 -13.32 -7.03
CA LEU A 57 -17.48 -14.41 -6.65
C LEU A 57 -17.03 -15.76 -7.24
N LEU A 58 -16.56 -15.76 -8.48
CA LEU A 58 -16.02 -16.96 -9.14
C LEU A 58 -14.76 -17.47 -8.42
N PHE A 59 -13.79 -16.59 -8.17
CA PHE A 59 -12.55 -16.96 -7.47
C PHE A 59 -12.82 -17.41 -6.03
N TRP A 60 -13.71 -16.73 -5.31
CA TRP A 60 -14.10 -17.14 -3.96
C TRP A 60 -14.65 -18.57 -3.98
N THR A 61 -15.58 -18.87 -4.88
CA THR A 61 -16.16 -20.22 -4.99
C THR A 61 -15.11 -21.28 -5.31
N LEU A 62 -14.11 -20.97 -6.13
CA LEU A 62 -13.02 -21.88 -6.49
C LEU A 62 -12.06 -22.14 -5.33
N ILE A 63 -11.61 -21.09 -4.64
CA ILE A 63 -10.65 -21.20 -3.54
C ILE A 63 -11.22 -22.04 -2.40
N TRP A 64 -12.49 -21.82 -2.04
CA TRP A 64 -13.16 -22.57 -0.98
C TRP A 64 -13.41 -24.04 -1.33
N LYS A 65 -13.46 -24.40 -2.62
CA LYS A 65 -13.57 -25.79 -3.07
C LYS A 65 -12.23 -26.54 -3.03
N LEU A 66 -11.10 -25.85 -3.11
CA LEU A 66 -9.77 -26.47 -3.12
C LEU A 66 -9.34 -26.95 -1.71
N ALA A 67 -9.49 -26.09 -0.70
CA ALA A 67 -9.20 -26.42 0.69
C ALA A 67 -9.90 -25.42 1.62
N PRO A 68 -10.28 -25.82 2.85
CA PRO A 68 -10.79 -24.88 3.84
C PRO A 68 -9.72 -23.85 4.22
N ILE A 69 -10.11 -22.59 4.41
CA ILE A 69 -9.24 -21.53 4.92
C ILE A 69 -9.54 -21.37 6.42
N PRO A 70 -8.55 -21.39 7.34
CA PRO A 70 -7.11 -21.56 7.17
C PRO A 70 -6.69 -23.03 7.10
N SER A 71 -5.74 -23.36 6.22
CA SER A 71 -5.14 -24.70 6.12
C SER A 71 -3.67 -24.59 5.68
N PRO A 72 -2.85 -25.64 5.88
CA PRO A 72 -1.46 -25.68 5.43
C PRO A 72 -1.28 -25.49 3.91
N ALA A 73 -2.35 -25.66 3.12
CA ALA A 73 -2.36 -25.36 1.69
C ALA A 73 -2.17 -23.86 1.39
N TYR A 74 -2.45 -22.97 2.37
CA TYR A 74 -2.36 -21.52 2.26
C TYR A 74 -1.46 -20.90 3.36
N PRO A 75 -0.13 -21.16 3.35
CA PRO A 75 0.77 -20.81 4.45
C PRO A 75 0.90 -19.30 4.69
N PHE A 76 0.73 -18.48 3.65
CA PHE A 76 0.73 -17.02 3.79
C PHE A 76 -0.49 -16.54 4.59
N VAL A 77 -1.67 -17.04 4.26
CA VAL A 77 -2.93 -16.63 4.91
C VAL A 77 -2.93 -17.08 6.36
N GLU A 78 -2.53 -18.32 6.63
CA GLU A 78 -2.45 -18.89 7.98
C GLU A 78 -1.59 -18.05 8.92
N ARG A 79 -0.39 -17.62 8.48
CA ARG A 79 0.52 -16.83 9.32
C ARG A 79 0.14 -15.35 9.37
N MET A 80 -0.28 -14.79 8.25
CA MET A 80 -0.39 -13.34 8.11
C MET A 80 -1.74 -12.78 8.56
N TRP A 81 -2.84 -13.53 8.40
CA TRP A 81 -4.15 -13.07 8.90
C TRP A 81 -4.17 -12.80 10.40
N PRO A 82 -3.66 -13.68 11.27
CA PRO A 82 -3.61 -13.41 12.71
C PRO A 82 -2.80 -12.16 13.04
N ILE A 83 -1.67 -11.96 12.33
CA ILE A 83 -0.81 -10.77 12.52
C ILE A 83 -1.57 -9.50 12.13
N TYR A 84 -2.17 -9.47 10.93
CA TYR A 84 -2.94 -8.31 10.48
C TYR A 84 -4.15 -8.04 11.37
N ALA A 85 -4.89 -9.07 11.77
CA ALA A 85 -6.03 -8.94 12.67
C ALA A 85 -5.61 -8.38 14.03
N THR A 86 -4.46 -8.81 14.56
CA THR A 86 -3.90 -8.32 15.84
C THR A 86 -3.46 -6.86 15.73
N ILE A 87 -2.76 -6.49 14.67
CA ILE A 87 -2.33 -5.09 14.45
C ILE A 87 -3.55 -4.19 14.26
N GLN A 88 -4.54 -4.62 13.48
CA GLN A 88 -5.78 -3.86 13.27
C GLN A 88 -6.61 -3.73 14.54
N SER A 89 -6.78 -4.81 15.32
CA SER A 89 -7.52 -4.76 16.58
C SER A 89 -6.80 -3.88 17.61
N LEU A 90 -5.47 -3.87 17.63
CA LEU A 90 -4.67 -2.95 18.46
C LEU A 90 -4.98 -1.49 18.10
N TRP A 91 -4.94 -1.12 16.83
CA TRP A 91 -5.27 0.24 16.38
C TRP A 91 -6.72 0.63 16.64
N ILE A 92 -7.67 -0.29 16.47
CA ILE A 92 -9.08 0.00 16.75
C ILE A 92 -9.31 0.14 18.26
N SER A 93 -8.70 -0.74 19.07
CA SER A 93 -8.79 -0.69 20.53
C SER A 93 -8.31 0.61 21.11
N SER A 94 -7.36 1.24 20.41
CA SER A 94 -6.78 2.51 20.80
C SER A 94 -7.83 3.64 20.86
N THR A 95 -8.84 3.58 20.01
CA THR A 95 -9.83 4.67 19.89
C THR A 95 -11.08 4.52 20.76
N GLN A 96 -11.14 3.47 21.59
CA GLN A 96 -12.30 3.25 22.47
C GLN A 96 -12.23 4.13 23.73
N ALA A 97 -13.25 4.97 23.93
CA ALA A 97 -13.40 5.76 25.14
C ALA A 97 -13.62 4.83 26.36
N GLY A 98 -12.60 4.73 27.22
CA GLY A 98 -12.69 4.03 28.51
C GLY A 98 -12.18 2.59 28.53
N GLY A 99 -11.62 2.06 27.44
CA GLY A 99 -10.83 0.82 27.53
C GLY A 99 -9.51 1.07 28.27
N SER A 100 -8.92 0.03 28.86
CA SER A 100 -7.51 0.02 29.31
C SER A 100 -6.53 0.49 28.22
N SER A 101 -7.04 0.61 27.00
CA SER A 101 -6.53 1.25 25.80
C SER A 101 -6.20 2.72 25.81
N ALA A 102 -7.03 3.53 26.45
CA ALA A 102 -6.84 4.97 26.47
C ALA A 102 -5.61 5.37 27.30
N HIS A 103 -5.27 4.58 28.33
CA HIS A 103 -4.13 4.83 29.20
C HIS A 103 -2.79 4.73 28.45
N TRP A 104 -2.60 3.71 27.59
CA TRP A 104 -1.34 3.56 26.85
C TRP A 104 -1.18 4.55 25.69
N ILE A 105 -2.26 5.04 25.07
CA ILE A 105 -2.15 6.14 24.09
C ILE A 105 -1.88 7.47 24.77
N ALA A 106 -2.54 7.74 25.89
CA ALA A 106 -2.23 8.94 26.68
C ALA A 106 -0.76 8.93 27.14
N GLN A 107 -0.20 7.75 27.42
CA GLN A 107 1.22 7.58 27.73
C GLN A 107 2.13 7.64 26.48
N ALA A 108 1.65 7.18 25.32
CA ALA A 108 2.37 7.27 24.04
C ALA A 108 2.38 8.69 23.47
N LEU A 109 1.35 9.50 23.76
CA LEU A 109 1.24 10.91 23.36
C LEU A 109 2.05 11.81 24.30
N ASN A 110 3.34 11.51 24.44
CA ASN A 110 4.22 12.34 25.24
C ASN A 110 4.65 13.57 24.42
N VAL A 111 4.15 14.74 24.82
CA VAL A 111 4.48 16.03 24.18
C VAL A 111 6.00 16.23 24.08
N LYS A 112 6.79 15.68 25.01
CA LYS A 112 8.25 15.75 24.96
C LYS A 112 8.83 15.00 23.75
N TYR A 113 8.33 13.81 23.42
CA TYR A 113 8.79 13.06 22.24
C TYR A 113 8.32 13.69 20.94
N ILE A 114 7.11 14.28 20.93
CA ILE A 114 6.60 15.03 19.76
C ILE A 114 7.47 16.26 19.50
N LEU A 115 7.75 17.05 20.54
CA LEU A 115 8.62 18.22 20.44
C LEU A 115 10.08 17.84 20.15
N ALA A 116 10.58 16.72 20.69
CA ALA A 116 11.90 16.21 20.37
C ALA A 116 11.98 15.76 18.90
N GLY A 117 10.95 15.09 18.37
CA GLY A 117 10.86 14.70 16.97
C GLY A 117 10.76 15.90 16.04
N PHE A 118 9.94 16.90 16.40
CA PHE A 118 9.85 18.16 15.68
C PHE A 118 11.19 18.92 15.68
N GLY A 119 11.80 19.08 16.84
CA GLY A 119 13.10 19.73 17.00
C GLY A 119 14.21 19.01 16.22
N ALA A 120 14.30 17.69 16.31
CA ALA A 120 15.25 16.89 15.55
C ALA A 120 15.04 17.04 14.03
N GLY A 121 13.79 17.01 13.58
CA GLY A 121 13.44 17.23 12.16
C GLY A 121 13.81 18.64 11.68
N SER A 122 13.52 19.67 12.46
CA SER A 122 13.88 21.06 12.16
C SER A 122 15.39 21.29 12.15
N VAL A 123 16.13 20.71 13.10
CA VAL A 123 17.60 20.78 13.14
C VAL A 123 18.20 20.08 11.92
N LEU A 124 17.70 18.89 11.57
CA LEU A 124 18.15 18.17 10.39
C LEU A 124 17.86 18.97 9.11
N TYR A 125 16.68 19.58 9.00
CA TYR A 125 16.34 20.44 7.86
C TYR A 125 17.27 21.67 7.79
N ALA A 126 17.50 22.34 8.91
CA ALA A 126 18.41 23.48 8.99
C ALA A 126 19.85 23.09 8.62
N ALA A 127 20.33 21.94 9.08
CA ALA A 127 21.65 21.42 8.72
C ALA A 127 21.78 21.16 7.21
N VAL A 128 20.76 20.54 6.59
CA VAL A 128 20.73 20.30 5.13
C VAL A 128 20.66 21.63 4.36
N ALA A 129 19.91 22.61 4.87
CA ALA A 129 19.80 23.94 4.27
C ALA A 129 21.12 24.72 4.36
N LEU A 130 21.82 24.67 5.49
CA LEU A 130 23.13 25.31 5.68
C LEU A 130 24.23 24.70 4.79
N LEU A 131 24.15 23.40 4.53
CA LEU A 131 25.05 22.69 3.61
C LEU A 131 24.72 22.97 2.13
N GLY A 132 23.68 23.76 1.83
CA GLY A 132 23.25 24.06 0.46
C GLY A 132 22.75 22.85 -0.32
N ALA A 133 22.43 21.75 0.36
CA ALA A 133 22.00 20.52 -0.29
C ALA A 133 20.55 20.63 -0.78
N PRO A 134 20.21 20.00 -1.94
CA PRO A 134 18.87 20.09 -2.50
C PRO A 134 17.83 19.47 -1.56
N VAL A 135 16.65 20.09 -1.46
CA VAL A 135 15.55 19.67 -0.58
C VAL A 135 15.15 18.19 -0.79
N GLY A 136 15.33 17.65 -2.00
CA GLY A 136 15.12 16.23 -2.28
C GLY A 136 16.01 15.28 -1.45
N PHE A 137 17.19 15.73 -1.01
CA PHE A 137 18.07 14.96 -0.13
C PHE A 137 17.46 14.81 1.28
N PHE A 138 16.87 15.88 1.81
CA PHE A 138 16.15 15.84 3.09
C PHE A 138 14.98 14.84 3.04
N TYR A 139 14.15 14.91 1.99
CA TYR A 139 13.06 13.96 1.80
C TYR A 139 13.55 12.51 1.60
N GLY A 140 14.73 12.32 1.02
CA GLY A 140 15.39 11.02 0.93
C GLY A 140 15.79 10.45 2.30
N ILE A 141 16.32 11.28 3.20
CA ILE A 141 16.67 10.87 4.56
C ILE A 141 15.40 10.53 5.36
N VAL A 142 14.38 11.39 5.31
CA VAL A 142 13.09 11.16 5.98
C VAL A 142 12.41 9.89 5.45
N GLY A 143 12.44 9.69 4.13
CA GLY A 143 11.93 8.49 3.47
C GLY A 143 12.73 7.23 3.80
N GLY A 144 14.02 7.34 4.12
CA GLY A 144 14.86 6.21 4.56
C GLY A 144 14.64 5.80 6.02
N VAL A 145 14.26 6.75 6.89
CA VAL A 145 13.94 6.49 8.30
C VAL A 145 12.52 5.93 8.48
N SER A 146 11.66 6.11 7.48
CA SER A 146 10.30 5.59 7.51
C SER A 146 10.29 4.05 7.57
N PHE A 147 9.50 3.49 8.49
CA PHE A 147 9.35 2.04 8.72
C PHE A 147 8.86 1.26 7.48
N SER A 148 8.42 1.96 6.43
CA SER A 148 7.89 1.40 5.17
C SER A 148 8.97 0.98 4.16
N THR A 149 10.23 1.38 4.36
CA THR A 149 11.33 1.13 3.40
C THR A 149 12.31 0.11 3.98
N TRP A 150 11.83 -1.12 4.14
CA TRP A 150 12.67 -2.24 4.56
C TRP A 150 13.81 -2.44 3.56
N MET A 151 14.93 -3.04 4.02
CA MET A 151 16.15 -3.27 3.21
C MET A 151 15.86 -3.89 1.84
N HIS A 152 14.86 -4.78 1.76
CA HIS A 152 14.45 -5.45 0.52
C HIS A 152 13.81 -4.51 -0.52
N HIS A 153 13.31 -3.34 -0.12
CA HIS A 153 12.83 -2.30 -1.04
C HIS A 153 13.90 -1.23 -1.31
N ALA A 154 14.72 -0.90 -0.31
CA ALA A 154 15.73 0.16 -0.43
C ALA A 154 16.86 -0.20 -1.40
N LEU A 155 17.36 -1.44 -1.33
CA LEU A 155 18.48 -1.87 -2.20
C LEU A 155 18.09 -1.92 -3.69
N PRO A 156 16.97 -2.54 -4.10
CA PRO A 156 16.56 -2.49 -5.50
C PRO A 156 16.27 -1.07 -6.01
N MET A 157 15.69 -0.22 -5.16
CA MET A 157 15.45 1.19 -5.52
C MET A 157 16.76 1.93 -5.76
N LEU A 158 17.77 1.73 -4.90
CA LEU A 158 19.10 2.29 -5.07
C LEU A 158 19.77 1.79 -6.36
N ILE A 159 19.75 0.48 -6.60
CA ILE A 159 20.29 -0.15 -7.82
C ILE A 159 19.60 0.43 -9.05
N GLY A 160 18.27 0.54 -9.04
CA GLY A 160 17.49 1.13 -10.11
C GLY A 160 17.85 2.60 -10.37
N ALA A 161 18.03 3.39 -9.32
CA ALA A 161 18.44 4.80 -9.42
C ALA A 161 19.86 4.96 -10.00
N LEU A 162 20.81 4.11 -9.57
CA LEU A 162 22.18 4.09 -10.07
C LEU A 162 22.22 3.69 -11.55
N LEU A 163 21.53 2.62 -11.93
CA LEU A 163 21.42 2.19 -13.33
C LEU A 163 20.76 3.27 -14.19
N GLY A 164 19.69 3.90 -13.69
CA GLY A 164 19.01 5.02 -14.35
C GLY A 164 19.93 6.20 -14.63
N ARG A 165 20.76 6.58 -13.64
CA ARG A 165 21.66 7.73 -13.76
C ARG A 165 22.91 7.43 -14.60
N TYR A 166 23.58 6.32 -14.35
CA TYR A 166 24.92 6.06 -14.90
C TYR A 166 24.90 5.26 -16.20
N TYR A 167 23.96 4.34 -16.38
CA TYR A 167 23.89 3.51 -17.59
C TYR A 167 22.86 4.07 -18.58
N PHE A 168 21.59 4.17 -18.18
CA PHE A 168 20.51 4.56 -19.08
C PHE A 168 20.57 6.05 -19.47
N GLY A 169 20.90 6.92 -18.53
CA GLY A 169 21.09 8.35 -18.80
C GLY A 169 22.23 8.66 -19.76
N LYS A 170 23.32 7.88 -19.74
CA LYS A 170 24.45 8.02 -20.68
C LYS A 170 24.15 7.41 -22.05
N LYS A 171 23.48 6.26 -22.11
CA LYS A 171 23.20 5.53 -23.35
C LYS A 171 22.07 6.14 -24.19
N PHE A 172 20.99 6.62 -23.56
CA PHE A 172 19.78 7.07 -24.26
C PHE A 172 19.59 8.60 -24.24
N GLY A 173 20.45 9.33 -23.53
CA GLY A 173 20.34 10.77 -23.32
C GLY A 173 19.43 11.13 -22.15
N GLN A 174 19.91 12.03 -21.29
CA GLN A 174 19.25 12.42 -20.01
C GLN A 174 17.80 12.89 -20.17
N LYS A 175 17.52 13.72 -21.19
CA LYS A 175 16.16 14.24 -21.42
C LYS A 175 15.21 13.14 -21.87
N ARG A 176 15.66 12.29 -22.80
CA ARG A 176 14.86 11.18 -23.33
C ARG A 176 14.56 10.16 -22.23
N TRP A 177 15.57 9.73 -21.48
CA TRP A 177 15.40 8.76 -20.40
C TRP A 177 14.38 9.22 -19.34
N LYS A 178 14.45 10.48 -18.89
CA LYS A 178 13.51 11.02 -17.88
C LYS A 178 12.05 11.01 -18.35
N SER A 179 11.79 11.24 -19.63
CA SER A 179 10.43 11.20 -20.19
C SER A 179 9.91 9.78 -20.41
N TYR A 180 10.77 8.84 -20.80
CA TYR A 180 10.36 7.46 -21.06
C TYR A 180 10.34 6.56 -19.81
N ALA A 181 11.10 6.88 -18.77
CA ALA A 181 11.16 6.06 -17.55
C ALA A 181 9.78 5.82 -16.88
N PRO A 182 8.90 6.84 -16.73
CA PRO A 182 7.55 6.61 -16.20
C PRO A 182 6.70 5.70 -17.10
N ILE A 183 6.86 5.79 -18.42
CA ILE A 183 6.14 4.96 -19.39
C ILE A 183 6.58 3.50 -19.29
N LEU A 184 7.90 3.27 -19.19
CA LEU A 184 8.46 1.93 -18.99
C LEU A 184 8.03 1.33 -17.65
N ALA A 185 8.01 2.13 -16.57
CA ALA A 185 7.54 1.69 -15.27
C ALA A 185 6.05 1.31 -15.29
N ALA A 186 5.21 2.13 -15.92
CA ALA A 186 3.80 1.83 -16.10
C ALA A 186 3.57 0.55 -16.93
N GLY A 187 4.31 0.40 -18.03
CA GLY A 187 4.25 -0.79 -18.89
C GLY A 187 4.70 -2.06 -18.16
N TYR A 188 5.81 -2.00 -17.43
CA TYR A 188 6.31 -3.10 -16.62
C TYR A 188 5.30 -3.50 -15.53
N GLY A 189 4.73 -2.53 -14.81
CA GLY A 189 3.71 -2.78 -13.79
C GLY A 189 2.48 -3.49 -14.35
N CYS A 190 1.98 -3.03 -15.50
CA CYS A 190 0.86 -3.68 -16.20
C CYS A 190 1.22 -5.11 -16.65
N GLY A 191 2.39 -5.28 -17.26
CA GLY A 191 2.87 -6.59 -17.73
C GLY A 191 3.05 -7.61 -16.60
N MET A 192 3.66 -7.18 -15.49
CA MET A 192 3.79 -8.02 -14.29
C MET A 192 2.43 -8.48 -13.76
N GLY A 193 1.42 -7.61 -13.78
CA GLY A 193 0.05 -7.96 -13.41
C GLY A 193 -0.56 -9.03 -14.31
N LEU A 194 -0.45 -8.87 -15.63
CA LEU A 194 -0.99 -9.83 -16.61
C LEU A 194 -0.29 -11.19 -16.51
N VAL A 195 1.03 -11.21 -16.40
CA VAL A 195 1.80 -12.45 -16.26
C VAL A 195 1.46 -13.14 -14.94
N ALA A 196 1.36 -12.39 -13.84
CA ALA A 196 0.95 -12.94 -12.54
C ALA A 196 -0.44 -13.58 -12.61
N MET A 197 -1.41 -12.93 -13.27
CA MET A 197 -2.76 -13.47 -13.45
C MET A 197 -2.76 -14.79 -14.22
N VAL A 198 -2.00 -14.88 -15.31
CA VAL A 198 -1.87 -16.11 -16.10
C VAL A 198 -1.23 -17.23 -15.28
N LEU A 199 -0.15 -16.93 -14.55
CA LEU A 199 0.53 -17.91 -13.70
C LEU A 199 -0.35 -18.41 -12.55
N ILE A 200 -1.11 -17.52 -11.91
CA ILE A 200 -2.07 -17.90 -10.86
C ILE A 200 -3.16 -18.80 -11.45
N GLY A 201 -3.67 -18.47 -12.64
CA GLY A 201 -4.63 -19.32 -13.35
C GLY A 201 -4.08 -20.73 -13.59
N PHE A 202 -2.86 -20.85 -14.12
CA PHE A 202 -2.20 -22.15 -14.30
C PHE A 202 -1.98 -22.89 -12.98
N ALA A 203 -1.55 -22.19 -11.93
CA ALA A 203 -1.33 -22.79 -10.61
C ALA A 203 -2.63 -23.34 -10.02
N LEU A 204 -3.75 -22.62 -10.17
CA LEU A 204 -5.06 -23.07 -9.71
C LEU A 204 -5.56 -24.28 -10.50
N ILE A 205 -5.37 -24.31 -11.83
CA ILE A 205 -5.70 -25.48 -12.66
C ILE A 205 -4.85 -26.68 -12.25
N ALA A 206 -3.53 -26.50 -12.07
CA ALA A 206 -2.63 -27.56 -11.64
C ALA A 206 -3.06 -28.15 -10.29
N LYS A 207 -3.42 -27.31 -9.32
CA LYS A 207 -3.92 -27.74 -8.01
C LYS A 207 -5.30 -28.41 -8.07
N ALA A 208 -6.17 -28.00 -8.98
CA ALA A 208 -7.48 -28.60 -9.20
C ALA A 208 -7.41 -29.98 -9.88
N VAL A 209 -6.38 -30.23 -10.70
CA VAL A 209 -6.13 -31.51 -11.38
C VAL A 209 -5.28 -32.48 -10.55
N SER A 210 -4.50 -31.96 -9.59
CA SER A 210 -3.67 -32.78 -8.68
C SER A 210 -4.28 -33.19 -7.32
N PRO A 211 -5.60 -33.26 -7.06
CA PRO A 211 -6.09 -33.70 -5.75
C PRO A 211 -5.94 -35.21 -5.48
N LEU A 212 -5.15 -35.95 -6.27
CA LEU A 212 -5.02 -37.43 -6.16
C LEU A 212 -3.65 -37.93 -5.69
N VAL A 213 -2.78 -37.09 -5.11
CA VAL A 213 -1.54 -37.58 -4.49
C VAL A 213 -1.26 -36.83 -3.19
N PHE A 214 -1.90 -37.35 -2.13
CA PHE A 214 -1.81 -37.07 -0.67
C PHE A 214 -2.61 -35.90 -0.11
#